data_AF-A0A965V3K3-F1
#
_entry.id   AF-A0A965V3K3-F1
#
_cell.length_a   1.000
_cell.length_b   1.000
_cell.length_c   1.000
_cell.angle_alpha   90.00
_cell.angle_beta   90.00
_cell.angle_gamma   90.00
#
_symmetry.space_group_name_H-M   'P 1'
#
loop_
_entity.id
_entity.type
_entity.pdbx_description
1 polymer ?
#
loop_
_entity_poly.entity_id
_entity_poly.type
_entity_poly.pdbx_seq_one_letter_code
_entity_poly.pdbx_strand_id
1 'polypeptide(L)'
;AFDAASGAGLRGRYALRPVTAQTVARVSVPAMHGARVSADLMRAQRAGEVAYTTANLRYSQRVGGLTVDVDGRNLTNAGWLDGAGAIVPGRALYVGLSWRGGEPPR
;
A
#
# COMPACT_ATOMS: atom_id res chain seq x y z
N ALA A 1 5.52 -29.31 -32.44
CA ALA A 1 6.07 -28.04 -31.94
C ALA A 1 4.94 -27.01 -32.02
N PHE A 2 4.51 -26.46 -30.88
CA PHE A 2 3.51 -25.40 -30.87
C PHE A 2 4.23 -24.08 -31.17
N ASP A 3 3.88 -23.49 -32.31
CA ASP A 3 4.38 -22.20 -32.75
C ASP A 3 3.80 -21.10 -31.86
N ALA A 4 4.61 -20.59 -30.95
CA ALA A 4 4.26 -19.51 -30.04
C ALA A 4 4.40 -18.14 -30.74
N ALA A 5 3.85 -18.00 -31.94
CA ALA A 5 3.61 -16.72 -32.58
C ALA A 5 2.38 -16.04 -31.93
N SER A 6 2.46 -15.79 -30.62
CA SER A 6 1.50 -14.94 -29.93
C SER A 6 1.74 -13.52 -30.41
N GLY A 7 0.94 -13.09 -31.40
CA GLY A 7 0.99 -11.74 -31.94
C GLY A 7 1.00 -10.69 -30.82
N ALA A 8 1.77 -9.63 -31.06
CA ALA A 8 2.03 -8.51 -30.14
C ALA A 8 0.78 -7.73 -29.65
N GLY A 9 -0.44 -8.26 -29.84
CA GLY A 9 -1.71 -7.60 -29.56
C GLY A 9 -2.69 -8.33 -28.63
N LEU A 10 -2.45 -9.59 -28.25
CA LEU A 10 -3.40 -10.32 -27.39
C LEU A 10 -3.05 -10.17 -25.90
N ARG A 11 -3.49 -9.06 -25.28
CA ARG A 11 -3.56 -8.96 -23.81
C ARG A 11 -4.78 -9.72 -23.31
N GLY A 12 -4.61 -11.00 -23.00
CA GLY A 12 -5.66 -11.81 -22.40
C GLY A 12 -6.13 -11.22 -21.06
N ARG A 13 -7.40 -11.47 -20.69
CA ARG A 13 -8.01 -11.00 -19.42
C ARG A 13 -7.23 -11.43 -18.16
N TYR A 14 -6.40 -12.46 -18.29
CA TYR A 14 -5.54 -13.01 -17.23
C TYR A 14 -4.06 -12.63 -17.39
N ALA A 15 -3.72 -11.75 -18.33
CA ALA A 15 -2.35 -11.27 -18.48
C ALA A 15 -2.00 -10.41 -17.26
N LEU A 16 -1.18 -10.96 -16.37
CA LEU A 16 -0.64 -10.25 -15.22
C LEU A 16 0.06 -8.98 -15.71
N ARG A 17 -0.08 -7.91 -14.93
CA ARG A 17 0.58 -6.62 -15.19
C ARG A 17 1.72 -6.44 -14.21
N PRO A 18 2.88 -7.10 -14.43
CA PRO A 18 3.98 -7.05 -13.47
C PRO A 18 4.49 -5.62 -13.32
N VAL A 19 4.97 -5.31 -12.13
CA VAL A 19 5.71 -4.08 -11.85
C VAL A 19 7.06 -4.17 -12.57
N THR A 20 7.34 -3.25 -13.47
CA THR A 20 8.57 -3.20 -14.28
C THR A 20 9.63 -2.27 -13.68
N ALA A 21 9.22 -1.30 -12.86
CA ALA A 21 10.13 -0.44 -12.12
C ALA A 21 9.48 -0.02 -10.79
N GLN A 22 10.27 0.03 -9.72
CA GLN A 22 9.81 0.50 -8.41
C GLN A 22 10.94 1.17 -7.65
N THR A 23 10.64 2.32 -7.05
CA THR A 23 11.51 3.01 -6.11
C THR A 23 10.71 3.35 -4.87
N VAL A 24 11.26 3.04 -3.69
CA VAL A 24 10.60 3.29 -2.41
C VAL A 24 11.55 4.05 -1.49
N ALA A 25 11.07 5.16 -0.95
CA ALA A 25 11.69 5.85 0.17
C ALA A 25 10.81 5.66 1.40
N ARG A 26 11.38 5.22 2.51
CA ARG A 26 10.66 5.02 3.77
C ARG A 26 11.40 5.71 4.91
N VAL A 27 10.65 6.44 5.71
CA VAL A 27 11.12 7.05 6.96
C VAL A 27 10.25 6.54 8.09
N SER A 28 10.87 6.17 9.21
CA SER A 28 10.17 5.77 10.42
C SER A 28 10.89 6.40 11.59
N VAL A 29 10.16 7.22 12.34
CA VAL A 29 10.70 7.95 13.49
C VAL A 29 9.93 7.56 14.74
N PRO A 30 10.63 7.13 15.81
CA PRO A 30 10.01 7.13 17.12
C PRO A 30 9.72 8.59 17.48
N ALA A 31 8.51 8.86 17.96
CA ALA A 31 8.15 10.12 18.56
C ALA A 31 8.07 9.96 20.09
N MET A 32 7.95 11.07 20.81
CA MET A 32 7.89 11.03 22.27
C MET A 32 6.63 10.30 22.76
N HIS A 33 6.66 9.78 23.99
CA HIS A 33 5.50 9.19 24.67
C HIS A 33 4.88 7.96 23.98
N GLY A 34 5.69 7.10 23.36
CA GLY A 34 5.18 5.85 22.75
C GLY A 34 4.49 6.06 21.41
N ALA A 35 4.67 7.22 20.79
CA ALA A 35 4.27 7.50 19.42
C ALA A 35 5.29 6.94 18.41
N ARG A 36 4.80 6.55 17.25
CA ARG A 36 5.61 6.24 16.06
C ARG A 36 4.95 6.85 14.84
N VAL A 37 5.74 7.53 14.03
CA VAL A 37 5.33 8.04 12.72
C VAL A 37 6.16 7.32 11.66
N SER A 38 5.51 6.82 10.62
CA SER A 38 6.20 6.32 9.44
C SER A 38 5.56 6.86 8.18
N ALA A 39 6.38 7.25 7.22
CA ALA A 39 5.94 7.66 5.90
C ALA A 39 6.64 6.80 4.84
N ASP A 40 5.93 6.53 3.76
CA ASP A 40 6.52 5.95 2.56
C ASP A 40 6.10 6.71 1.32
N LEU A 41 7.07 6.91 0.43
CA LEU A 41 6.86 7.43 -0.92
C LEU A 41 7.31 6.33 -1.88
N MET A 42 6.42 5.91 -2.75
CA MET A 42 6.70 4.92 -3.77
C MET A 42 6.41 5.50 -5.14
N ARG A 43 7.35 5.34 -6.07
CA ARG A 43 7.10 5.47 -7.51
C ARG A 43 7.18 4.09 -8.14
N ALA A 44 6.16 3.71 -8.89
CA ALA A 44 6.10 2.40 -9.54
C ALA A 44 5.58 2.53 -10.97
N GLN A 45 5.95 1.57 -11.82
CA GLN A 45 5.45 1.44 -13.17
C GLN A 45 5.15 -0.04 -13.44
N ARG A 46 4.04 -0.31 -14.13
CA ARG A 46 3.68 -1.66 -14.59
C ARG A 46 3.78 -1.75 -16.11
N ALA A 47 3.90 -2.97 -16.63
CA ALA A 47 3.98 -3.22 -18.06
C ALA A 47 2.75 -2.65 -18.79
N GLY A 48 2.98 -1.65 -19.66
CA GLY A 48 1.92 -1.03 -20.44
C GLY A 48 1.07 0.01 -19.72
N GLU A 49 1.54 0.52 -18.59
CA GLU A 49 0.90 1.58 -17.80
C GLU A 49 1.86 2.76 -17.57
N VAL A 50 1.26 3.91 -17.25
CA VAL A 50 2.02 5.11 -16.86
C VAL A 50 2.54 4.92 -15.44
N ALA A 51 3.75 5.41 -15.18
CA ALA A 51 4.30 5.40 -13.84
C ALA A 51 3.43 6.23 -12.89
N TYR A 52 3.19 5.71 -11.69
CA TYR A 52 2.39 6.35 -10.65
C TYR A 52 3.22 6.55 -9.38
N THR A 53 2.86 7.56 -8.60
CA THR A 53 3.53 7.87 -7.33
C THR A 53 2.50 7.88 -6.21
N THR A 54 2.75 7.11 -5.15
CA THR A 54 1.90 7.03 -3.96
C THR A 54 2.68 7.52 -2.75
N ALA A 55 2.04 8.29 -1.89
CA ALA A 55 2.53 8.58 -0.55
C ALA A 55 1.60 7.95 0.48
N ASN A 56 2.15 7.30 1.50
CA ASN A 56 1.40 6.81 2.65
C ASN A 56 2.02 7.36 3.94
N LEU A 57 1.18 7.53 4.95
CA LEU A 57 1.57 7.98 6.28
C LEU A 57 0.88 7.08 7.30
N ARG A 58 1.62 6.68 8.33
CA ARG A 58 1.07 5.97 9.47
C ARG A 58 1.52 6.64 10.75
N TYR A 59 0.58 6.84 11.65
CA TYR A 59 0.80 7.25 13.03
C TYR A 59 0.28 6.16 13.95
N SER A 60 1.05 5.84 14.99
CA SER A 60 0.65 4.90 16.03
C SER A 60 0.97 5.50 17.38
N GLN A 61 0.01 5.52 18.29
CA GLN A 61 0.16 6.05 19.64
C GLN A 61 -0.24 4.99 20.64
N ARG A 62 0.66 4.69 21.58
CA ARG A 62 0.34 3.84 22.72
C ARG A 62 0.06 4.68 23.97
N VAL A 63 -1.09 4.46 24.60
CA VAL A 63 -1.45 5.06 25.88
C VAL A 63 -1.83 3.93 26.83
N GLY A 64 -0.88 3.53 27.69
CA GLY A 64 -1.03 2.39 28.58
C GLY A 64 -1.24 1.06 27.83
N GLY A 65 -2.40 0.45 28.03
CA GLY A 65 -2.82 -0.79 27.35
C GLY A 65 -3.45 -0.57 25.97
N LEU A 66 -3.84 0.67 25.63
CA LEU A 66 -4.48 1.03 24.36
C LEU A 66 -3.44 1.48 23.32
N THR A 67 -3.66 1.09 22.07
CA THR A 67 -2.93 1.58 20.89
C THR A 67 -3.93 2.13 19.89
N VAL A 68 -3.66 3.34 19.41
CA VAL A 68 -4.42 4.02 18.36
C VAL A 68 -3.54 4.08 17.12
N ASP A 69 -4.03 3.58 16.00
CA ASP A 69 -3.37 3.63 14.69
C ASP A 69 -4.17 4.53 13.75
N VAL A 70 -3.48 5.37 12.99
CA VAL A 70 -4.05 6.19 11.92
C VAL A 70 -3.21 5.97 10.67
N ASP A 71 -3.83 5.49 9.59
CA ASP A 71 -3.19 5.19 8.31
C ASP A 71 -3.79 6.04 7.19
N GLY A 72 -2.99 6.95 6.65
CA GLY A 72 -3.25 7.64 5.40
C GLY A 72 -2.67 6.84 4.22
N ARG A 73 -3.53 6.41 3.30
CA ARG A 73 -3.14 5.65 2.10
C ARG A 73 -3.36 6.46 0.84
N ASN A 74 -2.44 6.33 -0.11
CA ASN A 74 -2.48 6.97 -1.43
C ASN A 74 -2.77 8.47 -1.32
N LEU A 75 -2.02 9.18 -0.48
CA LEU A 75 -2.23 10.60 -0.17
C LEU A 75 -2.05 11.52 -1.39
N THR A 76 -1.29 11.08 -2.39
CA THR A 76 -1.15 11.72 -3.70
C THR A 76 -2.39 11.56 -4.60
N ASN A 77 -3.35 10.71 -4.19
CA ASN A 77 -4.55 10.37 -4.94
C ASN A 77 -4.25 9.84 -6.35
N ALA A 78 -3.18 9.06 -6.49
CA ALA A 78 -2.82 8.45 -7.77
C ALA A 78 -3.84 7.35 -8.14
N GLY A 79 -4.20 7.27 -9.42
CA GLY A 79 -5.01 6.18 -9.96
C GLY A 79 -4.13 5.16 -10.66
N TRP A 80 -4.27 3.89 -10.32
CA TRP A 80 -3.64 2.77 -11.04
C TRP A 80 -4.48 1.49 -10.90
N LEU A 81 -4.16 0.49 -11.71
CA LEU A 81 -4.76 -0.82 -11.62
C LEU A 81 -3.86 -1.76 -10.79
N ASP A 82 -4.46 -2.58 -9.95
CA ASP A 82 -3.71 -3.62 -9.25
C ASP A 82 -3.25 -4.75 -10.20
N GLY A 83 -2.58 -5.77 -9.66
CA GLY A 83 -2.08 -6.89 -10.48
C GLY A 83 -3.17 -7.70 -11.18
N ALA A 84 -4.42 -7.60 -10.72
CA ALA A 84 -5.59 -8.24 -11.30
C ALA A 84 -6.36 -7.31 -12.26
N GLY A 85 -5.91 -6.06 -12.43
CA GLY A 85 -6.57 -5.08 -13.28
C GLY A 85 -7.73 -4.35 -12.61
N ALA A 86 -7.89 -4.45 -11.28
CA ALA A 86 -8.92 -3.73 -10.53
C ALA A 86 -8.43 -2.31 -10.18
N ILE A 87 -9.35 -1.34 -10.17
CA ILE A 87 -9.05 0.03 -9.77
C ILE A 87 -8.72 0.04 -8.27
N VAL A 88 -7.53 0.53 -7.94
CA VAL A 88 -7.15 0.71 -6.53
C VAL A 88 -7.86 1.94 -5.96
N PRO A 89 -8.34 1.89 -4.70
CA PRO A 89 -8.90 3.06 -4.04
C PRO A 89 -7.97 4.27 -4.09
N GLY A 90 -8.58 5.45 -4.27
CA GLY A 90 -7.89 6.74 -4.18
C GLY A 90 -7.38 7.05 -2.78
N ARG A 91 -7.25 8.33 -2.45
CA ARG A 91 -6.84 8.74 -1.10
C ARG A 91 -7.82 8.22 -0.04
N ALA A 92 -7.29 7.54 0.97
CA ALA A 92 -8.07 6.96 2.07
C ALA A 92 -7.41 7.21 3.43
N LEU A 93 -8.23 7.26 4.47
CA LEU A 93 -7.82 7.36 5.87
C LEU A 93 -8.46 6.23 6.66
N TYR A 94 -7.66 5.48 7.41
CA TYR A 94 -8.10 4.41 8.30
C TYR A 94 -7.71 4.74 9.72
N VAL A 95 -8.57 4.35 10.67
CA VAL A 95 -8.32 4.49 12.10
C VAL A 95 -8.56 3.13 12.76
N GLY A 96 -7.59 2.69 13.57
CA GLY A 96 -7.62 1.43 14.30
C GLY A 96 -7.42 1.64 15.79
N LEU A 97 -8.08 0.81 16.59
CA LEU A 97 -7.92 0.77 18.04
C LEU A 97 -7.62 -0.66 18.45
N SER A 98 -6.63 -0.86 19.32
CA SER A 98 -6.33 -2.17 19.92
C SER A 98 -5.96 -2.01 21.39
N TRP A 99 -6.39 -2.94 22.24
CA TRP A 99 -6.09 -2.90 23.67
C TRP A 99 -5.56 -4.24 24.16
N ARG A 100 -4.60 -4.19 25.08
CA ARG A 100 -4.15 -5.36 25.86
C ARG A 100 -5.02 -5.46 27.11
N GLY A 101 -6.13 -6.18 27.04
CA GLY A 101 -7.06 -6.27 28.16
C GLY A 101 -8.14 -7.35 28.03
N GLY A 102 -7.78 -8.53 27.53
CA GLY A 102 -8.74 -9.62 27.36
C GLY A 102 -8.10 -10.99 27.55
N GLU A 103 -7.43 -11.21 28.68
CA GLU A 103 -7.35 -12.57 29.20
C GLU A 103 -8.68 -12.81 29.93
N PRO A 104 -9.53 -13.75 29.49
CA PRO A 104 -10.73 -14.07 30.25
C PRO A 104 -10.30 -14.56 31.64
N PRO A 105 -10.98 -14.14 32.72
CA PRO A 105 -10.74 -14.76 34.02
C PRO A 105 -10.96 -16.27 33.90
N ARG A 106 -10.02 -17.05 34.43
CA ARG A 106 -10.17 -18.51 34.58
C ARG A 106 -11.23 -18.84 35.62
#